data_AF-A0A838K7E7-F1
#
_entry.id   AF-A0A838K7E7-F1
#
_cell.length_a   1.000
_cell.length_b   1.000
_cell.length_c   1.000
_cell.angle_alpha   90.00
_cell.angle_beta   90.00
_cell.angle_gamma   90.00
#
_symmetry.space_group_name_H-M   'P 1'
#
loop_
_entity.id
_entity.type
_entity.pdbx_description
1 polymer ?
#
loop_
_entity_poly.entity_id
_entity_poly.type
_entity_poly.pdbx_seq_one_letter_code
_entity_poly.pdbx_strand_id
1 'polypeptide(L)'
;KDVGTPIIHFDPPDGVAFFGPVISRQPSQDEAVELWDHVVGLARFPGFAELKRSLRERPQLVSAGVEPGEVGMHEDWHAGSRRLKS
;
A
#
# COMPACT_ATOMS: atom_id res chain seq x y z
N LYS A 1 8.60 14.24 -9.27
CA LYS A 1 7.19 14.01 -9.69
C LYS A 1 7.12 12.55 -10.16
N ASP A 2 7.47 11.63 -9.28
CA ASP A 2 7.96 10.28 -9.63
C ASP A 2 7.43 9.21 -8.66
N VAL A 3 6.22 9.40 -8.15
CA VAL A 3 5.54 8.37 -7.37
C VAL A 3 4.70 7.53 -8.32
N GLY A 4 4.85 6.21 -8.24
CA GLY A 4 4.05 5.28 -9.01
C GLY A 4 2.61 5.22 -8.50
N THR A 5 1.86 4.22 -8.94
CA THR A 5 0.56 3.88 -8.37
C THR A 5 0.74 2.95 -7.17
N PRO A 6 -0.16 2.98 -6.18
CA PRO A 6 -1.43 3.72 -6.10
C PRO A 6 -1.30 5.13 -5.47
N ILE A 7 -2.20 6.04 -5.84
CA ILE A 7 -2.34 7.37 -5.23
C ILE A 7 -3.80 7.55 -4.79
N ILE A 8 -4.01 8.07 -3.58
CA ILE A 8 -5.34 8.36 -3.03
C ILE A 8 -5.39 9.80 -2.50
N HIS A 9 -6.52 10.48 -2.71
CA HIS A 9 -6.77 11.85 -2.26
C HIS A 9 -7.76 11.83 -1.10
N PHE A 10 -7.37 12.42 0.04
CA PHE A 10 -8.21 12.59 1.22
C PHE A 10 -8.84 13.97 1.22
N ASP A 11 -10.09 14.07 1.69
CA ASP A 11 -10.84 15.32 1.86
C ASP A 11 -10.76 16.31 0.66
N PRO A 12 -10.99 15.87 -0.60
CA PRO A 12 -10.91 16.74 -1.77
C PRO A 12 -12.00 17.83 -1.77
N PRO A 13 -11.72 19.03 -2.33
CA PRO A 13 -10.52 19.40 -3.09
C PRO A 13 -9.35 19.86 -2.21
N ASP A 14 -9.59 20.17 -0.93
CA ASP A 14 -8.66 20.93 -0.09
C ASP A 14 -7.71 20.05 0.74
N GLY A 15 -7.87 18.74 0.70
CA GLY A 15 -7.04 17.79 1.45
C GLY A 15 -5.82 17.26 0.70
N VAL A 16 -5.15 16.29 1.32
CA VAL A 16 -3.83 15.78 0.91
C VAL A 16 -3.93 14.53 0.06
N ALA A 17 -2.98 14.35 -0.86
CA ALA A 17 -2.84 13.13 -1.64
C ALA A 17 -1.58 12.38 -1.24
N PHE A 18 -1.71 11.06 -1.02
CA PHE A 18 -0.61 10.18 -0.66
C PHE A 18 -0.40 9.08 -1.69
N PHE A 19 0.85 8.67 -1.85
CA PHE A 19 1.18 7.38 -2.41
C PHE A 19 0.85 6.28 -1.40
N GLY A 20 0.13 5.25 -1.83
CA GLY A 20 -0.36 4.18 -0.96
C GLY A 20 -1.83 4.33 -0.54
N PRO A 21 -2.31 3.51 0.41
CA PRO A 21 -1.58 2.40 1.02
C PRO A 21 -1.22 1.35 -0.04
N VAL A 22 0.03 0.85 -0.01
CA VAL A 22 0.46 -0.22 -0.90
C VAL A 22 0.13 -1.55 -0.26
N ILE A 23 -0.87 -2.25 -0.79
CA ILE A 23 -1.41 -3.49 -0.22
C ILE A 23 -1.23 -4.62 -1.24
N SER A 24 -0.68 -5.76 -0.79
CA SER A 24 -0.42 -6.91 -1.66
C SER A 24 -1.57 -7.92 -1.70
N ARG A 25 -2.51 -7.87 -0.75
CA ARG A 25 -3.62 -8.82 -0.61
C ARG A 25 -4.92 -8.09 -0.33
N GLN A 26 -6.04 -8.64 -0.75
CA GLN A 26 -7.33 -8.11 -0.35
C GLN A 26 -7.54 -8.37 1.15
N PRO A 27 -7.73 -7.32 1.99
CA PRO A 27 -8.12 -7.52 3.38
C PRO A 27 -9.53 -8.11 3.48
N SER A 28 -9.82 -8.80 4.58
CA SER A 28 -11.21 -9.13 4.94
C SER A 28 -12.03 -7.85 5.16
N GLN A 29 -13.36 -7.98 5.26
CA GLN A 29 -14.22 -6.80 5.43
C GLN A 29 -13.90 -6.02 6.71
N ASP A 30 -13.69 -6.71 7.83
CA ASP A 30 -13.39 -6.07 9.11
C ASP A 30 -12.01 -5.40 9.09
N GLU A 31 -10.98 -6.08 8.56
CA GLU A 31 -9.63 -5.52 8.39
C GLU A 31 -9.60 -4.33 7.45
N ALA A 32 -10.47 -4.29 6.43
CA ALA A 32 -10.53 -3.19 5.47
C ALA A 32 -10.95 -1.88 6.14
N VAL A 33 -11.94 -1.94 7.04
CA VAL A 33 -12.44 -0.77 7.78
C VAL A 33 -11.36 -0.30 8.76
N GLU A 34 -10.79 -1.21 9.55
CA GLU A 34 -9.73 -0.88 10.51
C GLU A 34 -8.52 -0.25 9.82
N LEU A 35 -8.05 -0.85 8.70
CA LEU A 35 -6.94 -0.31 7.93
C LEU A 35 -7.26 1.09 7.39
N TRP A 36 -8.47 1.33 6.93
CA TRP A 36 -8.89 2.63 6.42
C TRP A 36 -8.86 3.70 7.51
N ASP A 37 -9.38 3.41 8.70
CA ASP A 37 -9.37 4.36 9.83
C ASP A 37 -7.95 4.76 10.22
N HIS A 38 -7.01 3.81 10.22
CA HIS A 38 -5.60 4.10 10.48
C HIS A 38 -4.97 4.96 9.38
N VAL A 39 -5.24 4.65 8.11
CA VAL A 39 -4.73 5.42 6.96
C VAL A 39 -5.25 6.85 6.99
N VAL A 40 -6.53 7.07 7.28
CA VAL A 40 -7.13 8.40 7.42
C VAL A 40 -6.52 9.15 8.62
N GLY A 41 -6.31 8.46 9.74
CA GLY A 41 -5.66 9.04 10.92
C GLY A 41 -4.26 9.57 10.61
N LEU A 42 -3.45 8.78 9.90
CA LEU A 42 -2.12 9.21 9.44
C LEU A 42 -2.21 10.37 8.44
N ALA A 43 -3.12 10.28 7.47
CA ALA A 43 -3.25 11.30 6.43
C ALA A 43 -3.65 12.68 6.97
N ARG A 44 -4.43 12.72 8.05
CA ARG A 44 -4.86 13.96 8.70
C ARG A 44 -3.81 14.61 9.59
N PHE A 45 -2.74 13.90 9.95
CA PHE A 45 -1.67 14.48 10.76
C PHE A 45 -0.72 15.32 9.89
N PRO A 46 -0.65 16.66 10.05
CA PRO A 46 0.07 17.52 9.11
C PRO A 46 1.58 17.27 9.00
N GLY A 47 2.18 16.64 10.02
CA GLY A 47 3.61 16.30 10.04
C GLY A 47 3.95 14.92 9.46
N PHE A 48 2.95 14.12 9.06
CA PHE A 48 3.19 12.79 8.52
C PHE A 48 3.57 12.87 7.04
N ALA A 49 4.69 12.25 6.67
CA ALA A 49 5.21 12.28 5.30
C ALA A 49 5.29 10.89 4.66
N GLU A 50 5.79 9.87 5.37
CA GLU A 50 5.98 8.53 4.80
C GLU A 50 6.02 7.44 5.89
N LEU A 51 5.44 6.28 5.57
CA LEU A 51 5.68 5.01 6.25
C LEU A 51 5.94 3.95 5.19
N LYS A 52 7.08 3.26 5.25
CA LYS A 52 7.52 2.32 4.21
C LYS A 52 8.24 1.10 4.77
N ARG A 53 7.94 -0.06 4.18
CA ARG A 53 8.71 -1.30 4.35
C ARG A 53 9.37 -1.72 3.02
N SER A 54 10.62 -2.16 3.07
CA SER A 54 11.34 -2.64 1.86
C SER A 54 10.97 -4.07 1.50
N LEU A 55 10.93 -4.97 2.49
CA LEU A 55 10.53 -6.35 2.28
C LEU A 55 9.00 -6.44 2.19
N ARG A 56 8.46 -6.67 0.98
CA ARG A 56 7.01 -6.74 0.77
C ARG A 56 6.63 -7.90 -0.14
N GLU A 57 5.41 -8.37 0.02
CA GLU A 57 4.87 -9.48 -0.76
C GLU A 57 4.55 -9.03 -2.18
N ARG A 58 4.65 -9.97 -3.11
CA ARG A 58 4.11 -9.76 -4.47
C ARG A 58 2.59 -9.53 -4.41
N PRO A 59 2.01 -8.71 -5.30
CA PRO A 59 0.57 -8.59 -5.41
C PRO A 59 -0.10 -9.95 -5.64
N GLN A 60 -1.06 -10.28 -4.81
CA GLN A 60 -1.90 -11.48 -4.83
C GLN A 60 -3.27 -11.05 -5.36
N LEU A 61 -3.41 -11.05 -6.68
CA LEU A 61 -4.63 -10.62 -7.34
C LEU A 61 -5.47 -11.85 -7.68
N VAL A 62 -6.74 -11.85 -7.26
CA VAL A 62 -7.71 -12.89 -7.66
C VAL A 62 -7.81 -12.97 -9.19
N SER A 63 -7.72 -11.83 -9.88
CA SER A 63 -7.70 -11.77 -11.34
C SER A 63 -6.49 -12.45 -11.98
N ALA A 64 -5.42 -12.71 -11.21
CA ALA A 64 -4.23 -13.44 -11.65
C ALA A 64 -4.30 -14.94 -11.28
N GLY A 65 -5.44 -15.43 -10.79
CA GLY A 65 -5.65 -16.84 -10.41
C GLY A 65 -5.12 -17.18 -9.02
N VAL A 66 -4.91 -16.18 -8.16
CA VAL A 66 -4.49 -16.39 -6.77
C VAL A 66 -5.71 -16.56 -5.87
N GLU A 67 -5.66 -17.51 -4.96
CA GLU A 67 -6.73 -17.73 -3.98
C GLU A 67 -6.78 -16.59 -2.94
N PRO A 68 -7.97 -16.08 -2.56
CA PRO A 68 -8.08 -15.04 -1.54
C PRO A 68 -7.39 -15.42 -0.24
N GLY A 69 -6.56 -14.53 0.29
CA GLY A 69 -5.84 -14.72 1.55
C GLY A 69 -4.52 -15.49 1.44
N GLU A 70 -4.17 -16.02 0.26
CA GLU A 70 -2.88 -16.68 0.04
C GLU A 70 -1.71 -15.71 0.29
N VAL A 71 -0.77 -16.10 1.16
CA VAL A 71 0.42 -15.30 1.46
C VAL A 71 1.43 -15.46 0.34
N GLY A 72 1.77 -14.35 -0.32
CA GLY A 72 2.73 -14.35 -1.41
C GLY A 72 4.19 -14.48 -0.95
N MET A 73 5.07 -14.82 -1.90
CA MET A 73 6.51 -14.69 -1.70
C MET A 73 6.89 -13.24 -1.40
N HIS A 74 7.76 -13.06 -0.40
CA HIS A 74 8.32 -11.76 -0.05
C HIS A 74 9.53 -11.44 -0.93
N GLU A 75 9.58 -10.21 -1.44
CA GLU A 75 10.69 -9.68 -2.23
C GLU A 75 11.23 -8.41 -1.57
N ASP A 76 12.54 -8.19 -1.68
CA ASP A 76 13.19 -6.98 -1.18
C ASP A 76 13.15 -5.87 -2.24
N TRP A 77 12.36 -4.84 -1.98
CA TRP A 77 12.12 -3.72 -2.87
C TRP A 77 12.84 -2.45 -2.40
N HIS A 78 13.63 -1.85 -3.28
CA HIS A 78 14.35 -0.60 -3.03
C HIS A 78 13.85 0.49 -3.98
N ALA A 79 13.37 1.61 -3.44
CA ALA A 79 12.96 2.79 -4.23
C ALA A 79 12.05 2.51 -5.46
N GLY A 80 11.22 1.46 -5.40
CA GLY A 80 10.33 1.07 -6.50
C GLY A 80 10.86 -0.01 -7.46
N SER A 81 12.09 -0.50 -7.27
CA SER A 81 12.67 -1.60 -8.06
C SER A 81 13.11 -2.78 -7.19
N ARG A 82 13.05 -4.00 -7.76
CA ARG A 82 13.45 -5.24 -7.10
C ARG A 82 14.98 -5.38 -7.19
N ARG A 83 15.67 -5.62 -6.06
CA ARG A 83 17.08 -6.04 -6.11
C ARG A 83 17.16 -7.44 -6.72
N LEU A 84 17.81 -7.59 -7.87
CA LEU A 84 18.31 -8.88 -8.30
C LEU A 84 19.52 -9.20 -7.41
N LYS A 85 19.51 -10.34 -6.72
CA LYS A 85 20.68 -10.80 -5.98
C LYS A 85 21.83 -10.94 -6.99
N SER A 86 22.95 -10.27 -6.72
CA SER A 86 24.23 -10.58 -7.36
C SER A 86 24.75 -11.92 -6.85
#